data_AF-A0AAW1R5S7-F1
#
_entry.id   AF-A0AAW1R5S7-F1
#
_cell.length_a   1.000
_cell.length_b   1.000
_cell.length_c   1.000
_cell.angle_alpha   90.00
_cell.angle_beta   90.00
_cell.angle_gamma   90.00
#
_symmetry.space_group_name_H-M   'P 1'
#
loop_
_entity.id
_entity.type
_entity.pdbx_description
1 polymer ?
#
loop_
_entity_poly.entity_id
_entity_poly.type
_entity_poly.pdbx_seq_one_letter_code
_entity_poly.pdbx_strand_id
1 'polypeptide(L)'
;MQCDAVQAKVQQLRARQTQWLREREAEQDRESVEAEIHAEAGHGATVVTEATLTPGKDMRPGHAANVIDRLTQRITDRLRDELRAQLQTETARARVSQQNEGQKLEGYLAKEIESQAICPICLDEMVPPKRAPVLLFPCGHSFCSVCISSHMQQHGKSHCPCCRMKIECKASNISLQQLIQGFVTRRDKVRKGAQRQHVQSHLEYTKPRPASPTFDLRGESDECVDPEAEGDDDESRLQRERETLTMRCRVLKNELLDVQAEEAAADAQLYTTMAGLQELHEQEATVNSKLQRVQAELAAVQAEMQAQQGQLEEVNQQRQSAAARAALIQQILAPLQKEVDKVDVLLSAMSGGNMASQSKNKLA
;
A
#
# COMPACT_ATOMS: atom_id res chain seq x y z
N MET A 1 -41.40 -17.45 14.66
CA MET A 1 -41.68 -16.73 15.93
C MET A 1 -41.49 -17.59 17.18
N GLN A 2 -42.10 -18.77 17.33
CA GLN A 2 -41.86 -19.61 18.54
C GLN A 2 -40.45 -20.23 18.61
N CYS A 3 -39.79 -20.49 17.46
CA CYS A 3 -38.45 -21.10 17.43
C CYS A 3 -37.34 -20.14 17.88
N ASP A 4 -37.45 -18.85 17.53
CA ASP A 4 -36.45 -17.82 17.84
C ASP A 4 -36.42 -17.48 19.34
N ALA A 5 -37.60 -17.47 19.97
CA ALA A 5 -37.73 -17.26 21.41
C ALA A 5 -37.10 -18.40 22.24
N VAL A 6 -37.20 -19.65 21.76
CA VAL A 6 -36.58 -20.81 22.41
C VAL A 6 -35.05 -20.76 22.25
N GLN A 7 -34.53 -20.40 21.07
CA GLN A 7 -33.09 -20.24 20.87
C GLN A 7 -32.48 -19.13 21.74
N ALA A 8 -33.16 -17.99 21.86
CA ALA A 8 -32.73 -16.91 22.75
C ALA A 8 -32.68 -17.36 24.23
N LYS A 9 -33.68 -18.13 24.69
CA LYS A 9 -33.71 -18.67 26.06
C LYS A 9 -32.57 -19.66 26.31
N VAL A 10 -32.25 -20.52 25.34
CA VAL A 10 -31.14 -21.48 25.43
C VAL A 10 -29.79 -20.77 25.49
N GLN A 11 -29.59 -19.70 24.71
CA GLN A 11 -28.38 -18.88 24.75
C GLN A 11 -28.22 -18.17 26.10
N GLN A 12 -29.31 -17.62 26.65
CA GLN A 12 -29.32 -16.99 27.96
C GLN A 12 -28.94 -17.97 29.07
N LEU A 13 -29.46 -19.20 29.03
CA LEU A 13 -29.14 -20.25 30.00
C LEU A 13 -27.67 -20.70 29.91
N ARG A 14 -27.14 -20.85 28.68
CA ARG A 14 -25.71 -21.17 28.48
C ARG A 14 -24.80 -20.06 29.00
N ALA A 15 -25.12 -18.80 28.73
CA ALA A 15 -24.36 -17.65 29.21
C ALA A 15 -24.29 -17.63 30.75
N ARG A 16 -25.43 -17.88 31.42
CA ARG A 16 -25.51 -17.95 32.88
C ARG A 16 -24.73 -19.14 33.45
N GLN A 17 -24.75 -20.29 32.78
CA GLN A 17 -23.96 -21.45 33.17
C GLN A 17 -22.46 -21.19 33.06
N THR A 18 -21.99 -20.55 31.98
CA THR A 18 -20.58 -20.18 31.82
C THR A 18 -20.13 -19.14 32.84
N GLN A 19 -20.98 -18.19 33.20
CA GLN A 19 -20.65 -17.20 34.23
C GLN A 19 -20.49 -17.87 35.60
N TRP A 20 -21.43 -18.75 35.96
CA TRP A 20 -21.37 -19.46 37.23
C TRP A 20 -20.13 -20.38 37.35
N LEU A 21 -19.73 -21.05 36.26
CA LEU A 21 -18.51 -21.87 36.24
C LEU A 21 -17.26 -21.01 36.49
N ARG A 22 -17.16 -19.82 35.87
CA ARG A 22 -16.04 -18.89 36.09
C ARG A 22 -15.99 -18.37 37.52
N GLU A 23 -17.14 -18.01 38.08
CA GLU A 23 -17.23 -17.55 39.47
C GLU A 23 -16.78 -18.64 40.44
N ARG A 24 -17.19 -19.89 40.21
CA ARG A 24 -16.80 -21.04 41.03
C ARG A 24 -15.32 -21.40 40.92
N GLU A 25 -14.75 -21.32 39.72
CA GLU A 25 -13.32 -21.52 39.49
C GLU A 25 -12.49 -20.43 40.19
N ALA A 26 -12.93 -19.17 40.12
CA ALA A 26 -12.29 -18.06 40.83
C ALA A 26 -12.37 -18.21 42.36
N GLU A 27 -13.45 -18.79 42.89
CA GLU A 27 -13.59 -19.07 44.33
C GLU A 27 -12.65 -20.21 44.77
N GLN A 28 -12.58 -21.30 43.99
CA GLN A 28 -11.63 -22.39 44.25
C GLN A 28 -10.18 -21.93 44.21
N ASP A 29 -9.83 -21.03 43.30
CA ASP A 29 -8.50 -20.41 43.24
C ASP A 29 -8.21 -19.59 44.50
N ARG A 30 -9.20 -18.84 45.04
CA ARG A 30 -9.04 -18.09 46.29
C ARG A 30 -8.83 -19.01 47.47
N GLU A 31 -9.67 -20.03 47.61
CA GLU A 31 -9.55 -21.04 48.68
C GLU A 31 -8.21 -21.77 48.60
N SER A 32 -7.71 -22.07 47.40
CA SER A 32 -6.39 -22.68 47.19
C SER A 32 -5.25 -21.77 47.64
N VAL A 33 -5.32 -20.48 47.33
CA VAL A 33 -4.30 -19.49 47.75
C VAL A 33 -4.34 -19.29 49.27
N GLU A 34 -5.52 -19.22 49.87
CA GLU A 34 -5.67 -19.12 51.33
C GLU A 34 -5.12 -20.37 52.03
N ALA A 35 -5.37 -21.56 51.49
CA ALA A 35 -4.83 -22.82 52.02
C ALA A 35 -3.30 -22.89 51.93
N GLU A 36 -2.69 -22.42 50.83
CA GLU A 36 -1.23 -22.34 50.70
C GLU A 36 -0.61 -21.37 51.73
N ILE A 37 -1.22 -20.19 51.93
CA ILE A 37 -0.77 -19.20 52.92
C ILE A 37 -0.85 -19.78 54.34
N HIS A 38 -1.93 -20.48 54.67
CA HIS A 38 -2.10 -21.09 56.00
C HIS A 38 -1.20 -22.31 56.24
N ALA A 39 -0.90 -23.12 55.21
CA ALA A 39 0.02 -24.25 55.32
C ALA A 39 1.46 -23.81 55.61
N GLU A 40 1.89 -22.66 55.08
CA GLU A 40 3.22 -22.10 55.32
C GLU A 40 3.34 -21.37 56.67
N ALA A 41 2.26 -20.79 57.19
CA ALA A 41 2.23 -20.15 58.52
C ALA A 41 2.30 -21.14 59.70
N GLY A 42 1.98 -22.42 59.48
CA GLY A 42 1.96 -23.47 60.53
C GLY A 42 3.32 -24.00 61.00
N HIS A 43 4.43 -23.62 60.36
CA HIS A 43 5.77 -24.13 60.69
C HIS A 43 6.61 -23.21 61.61
N GLY A 44 6.00 -22.17 62.20
CA GLY A 44 6.75 -21.15 62.94
C GLY A 44 6.03 -20.56 64.15
N ALA A 45 5.38 -21.36 64.99
CA ALA A 45 4.80 -20.89 66.25
C ALA A 45 5.40 -21.65 67.45
N THR A 46 6.60 -21.28 67.86
CA THR A 46 7.12 -21.59 69.21
C THR A 46 7.16 -20.32 70.03
N VAL A 47 6.37 -20.32 71.09
CA VAL A 47 6.20 -19.30 72.13
C VAL A 47 7.53 -19.00 72.83
N VAL A 48 7.98 -17.73 72.90
CA VAL A 48 8.73 -17.17 74.05
C VAL A 48 8.52 -15.64 74.16
N THR A 49 8.31 -15.23 75.41
CA THR A 49 8.16 -13.91 76.02
C THR A 49 9.40 -13.00 75.97
N GLU A 50 9.17 -11.72 76.28
CA GLU A 50 10.10 -10.60 76.53
C GLU A 50 11.54 -10.95 76.95
N ALA A 51 12.52 -10.38 76.25
CA ALA A 51 13.45 -9.35 76.75
C ALA A 51 14.83 -9.40 76.05
N THR A 52 15.36 -8.19 75.80
CA THR A 52 16.80 -7.85 75.68
C THR A 52 17.48 -7.93 74.31
N LEU A 53 18.20 -6.85 74.02
CA LEU A 53 18.88 -6.45 72.79
C LEU A 53 20.18 -7.22 72.48
N THR A 54 20.59 -7.07 71.21
CA THR A 54 21.92 -7.29 70.56
C THR A 54 22.08 -8.59 69.73
N PRO A 55 22.96 -8.62 68.69
CA PRO A 55 22.49 -8.68 67.31
C PRO A 55 23.02 -9.89 66.52
N GLY A 56 22.31 -10.29 65.47
CA GLY A 56 22.84 -11.13 64.40
C GLY A 56 22.14 -12.49 64.25
N LYS A 57 21.26 -12.58 63.26
CA LYS A 57 21.17 -13.75 62.37
C LYS A 57 20.35 -13.43 61.13
N ASP A 58 21.07 -13.24 60.03
CA ASP A 58 20.76 -13.64 58.66
C ASP A 58 19.32 -14.10 58.37
N MET A 59 18.48 -13.19 57.85
CA MET A 59 17.45 -13.58 56.89
C MET A 59 17.90 -13.17 55.49
N ARG A 60 18.09 -14.17 54.62
CA ARG A 60 18.52 -13.98 53.24
C ARG A 60 17.46 -13.16 52.47
N PRO A 61 17.84 -12.06 51.78
CA PRO A 61 16.91 -11.17 51.07
C PRO A 61 16.40 -11.73 49.71
N GLY A 62 16.40 -13.05 49.53
CA GLY A 62 16.12 -13.70 48.24
C GLY A 62 14.70 -14.22 48.03
N HIS A 63 13.90 -14.46 49.07
CA HIS A 63 12.62 -15.16 48.92
C HIS A 63 11.44 -14.21 48.62
N ALA A 64 11.37 -13.03 49.25
CA ALA A 64 10.31 -12.06 48.98
C ALA A 64 10.37 -11.48 47.56
N ALA A 65 11.57 -11.23 47.03
CA ALA A 65 11.78 -10.77 45.66
C ALA A 65 11.31 -11.80 44.62
N ASN A 66 11.60 -13.09 44.84
CA ASN A 66 11.18 -14.18 43.95
C ASN A 66 9.65 -14.38 43.90
N VAL A 67 8.94 -14.12 45.00
CA VAL A 67 7.47 -14.19 45.05
C VAL A 67 6.86 -13.01 44.31
N ILE A 68 7.40 -11.79 44.52
CA ILE A 68 6.96 -10.58 43.81
C ILE A 68 7.21 -10.71 42.30
N ASP A 69 8.35 -11.25 41.88
CA ASP A 69 8.66 -11.46 40.46
C ASP A 69 7.70 -12.47 39.81
N ARG A 70 7.38 -13.58 40.49
CA ARG A 70 6.40 -14.57 39.98
C ARG A 70 4.99 -14.01 39.90
N LEU A 71 4.58 -13.20 40.89
CA LEU A 71 3.29 -12.54 40.89
C LEU A 71 3.20 -11.52 39.75
N THR A 72 4.26 -10.72 39.58
CA THR A 72 4.39 -9.71 38.52
C THR A 72 4.36 -10.37 37.14
N GLN A 73 5.04 -11.51 36.98
CA GLN A 73 5.05 -12.25 35.73
C GLN A 73 3.67 -12.84 35.39
N ARG A 74 2.95 -13.42 36.36
CA ARG A 74 1.57 -13.88 36.17
C ARG A 74 0.59 -12.76 35.81
N ILE A 75 0.73 -11.60 36.46
CA ILE A 75 -0.09 -10.42 36.18
C ILE A 75 0.21 -9.92 34.75
N THR A 76 1.48 -9.86 34.38
CA THR A 76 1.91 -9.42 33.04
C THR A 76 1.42 -10.37 31.95
N ASP A 77 1.47 -11.69 32.19
CA ASP A 77 1.00 -12.68 31.22
C ASP A 77 -0.54 -12.66 31.07
N ARG A 78 -1.29 -12.52 32.18
CA ARG A 78 -2.75 -12.32 32.13
C ARG A 78 -3.13 -11.06 31.34
N LEU A 79 -2.48 -9.92 31.62
CA LEU A 79 -2.72 -8.67 30.90
C LEU A 79 -2.39 -8.79 29.41
N ARG A 80 -1.32 -9.52 29.05
CA ARG A 80 -0.92 -9.75 27.66
C ARG A 80 -1.94 -10.61 26.91
N ASP A 81 -2.48 -11.64 27.56
CA ASP A 81 -3.48 -12.51 26.97
C ASP A 81 -4.85 -11.84 26.82
N GLU A 82 -5.25 -11.02 27.81
CA GLU A 82 -6.46 -10.18 27.72
C GLU A 82 -6.35 -9.16 26.58
N LEU A 83 -5.20 -8.48 26.47
CA LEU A 83 -4.98 -7.50 25.40
C LEU A 83 -4.96 -8.17 24.02
N ARG A 84 -4.38 -9.37 23.90
CA ARG A 84 -4.38 -10.15 22.65
C ARG A 84 -5.80 -10.58 22.26
N ALA A 85 -6.61 -11.03 23.21
CA ALA A 85 -8.00 -11.42 22.96
C ALA A 85 -8.88 -10.23 22.54
N GLN A 86 -8.66 -9.06 23.15
CA GLN A 86 -9.35 -7.82 22.77
C GLN A 86 -8.96 -7.39 21.34
N LEU A 87 -7.66 -7.35 21.03
CA LEU A 87 -7.17 -7.04 19.68
C LEU A 87 -7.70 -8.00 18.61
N GLN A 88 -7.77 -9.30 18.90
CA GLN A 88 -8.34 -10.29 17.97
C GLN A 88 -9.85 -10.05 17.74
N THR A 89 -10.58 -9.67 18.78
CA THR A 89 -12.02 -9.39 18.68
C THR A 89 -12.30 -8.10 17.90
N GLU A 90 -11.53 -7.05 18.16
CA GLU A 90 -11.64 -5.78 17.43
C GLU A 90 -11.24 -5.93 15.96
N THR A 91 -10.15 -6.63 15.67
CA THR A 91 -9.74 -6.90 14.28
C THR A 91 -10.75 -7.78 13.53
N ALA A 92 -11.39 -8.75 14.19
CA ALA A 92 -12.47 -9.54 13.59
C ALA A 92 -13.72 -8.69 13.31
N ARG A 93 -14.10 -7.80 14.23
CA ARG A 93 -15.22 -6.87 14.04
C ARG A 93 -14.95 -5.87 12.91
N ALA A 94 -13.74 -5.30 12.86
CA ALA A 94 -13.32 -4.40 11.80
C ALA A 94 -13.36 -5.08 10.42
N ARG A 95 -12.89 -6.34 10.33
CA ARG A 95 -12.97 -7.13 9.08
C ARG A 95 -14.40 -7.38 8.60
N VAL A 96 -15.32 -7.71 9.50
CA VAL A 96 -16.74 -7.93 9.15
C VAL A 96 -17.40 -6.62 8.71
N SER A 97 -17.09 -5.50 9.38
CA SER A 97 -17.58 -4.17 8.99
C SER A 97 -17.08 -3.78 7.59
N GLN A 98 -15.78 -3.90 7.35
CA GLN A 98 -15.15 -3.61 6.06
C GLN A 98 -15.70 -4.52 4.93
N GLN A 99 -15.96 -5.80 5.22
CA GLN A 99 -16.58 -6.71 4.24
C GLN A 99 -18.02 -6.31 3.89
N ASN A 100 -18.83 -5.93 4.88
CA ASN A 100 -20.21 -5.49 4.65
C ASN A 100 -20.27 -4.17 3.89
N GLU A 101 -19.38 -3.22 4.19
CA GLU A 101 -19.28 -1.94 3.47
C GLU A 101 -18.80 -2.15 2.03
N GLY A 102 -17.79 -3.00 1.83
CA GLY A 102 -17.31 -3.37 0.50
C GLY A 102 -18.38 -4.04 -0.35
N GLN A 103 -19.19 -4.93 0.23
CA GLN A 103 -20.32 -5.57 -0.47
C GLN A 103 -21.44 -4.58 -0.81
N LYS A 104 -21.74 -3.62 0.08
CA LYS A 104 -22.70 -2.55 -0.22
C LYS A 104 -22.21 -1.68 -1.38
N LEU A 105 -20.97 -1.20 -1.32
CA LEU A 105 -20.37 -0.37 -2.37
C LEU A 105 -20.33 -1.11 -3.72
N GLU A 106 -19.98 -2.39 -3.72
CA GLU A 106 -20.02 -3.23 -4.93
C GLU A 106 -21.44 -3.36 -5.50
N GLY A 107 -22.46 -3.45 -4.64
CA GLY A 107 -23.87 -3.45 -5.05
C GLY A 107 -24.32 -2.12 -5.68
N TYR A 108 -23.90 -0.99 -5.12
CA TYR A 108 -24.18 0.34 -5.69
C TYR A 108 -23.48 0.55 -7.03
N LEU A 109 -22.19 0.21 -7.12
CA LEU A 109 -21.41 0.31 -8.35
C LEU A 109 -21.98 -0.60 -9.46
N ALA A 110 -22.42 -1.81 -9.12
CA ALA A 110 -23.07 -2.70 -10.08
C ALA A 110 -24.33 -2.07 -10.67
N LYS A 111 -25.17 -1.46 -9.83
CA LYS A 111 -26.41 -0.80 -10.26
C LYS A 111 -26.16 0.42 -11.15
N GLU A 112 -25.10 1.18 -10.86
CA GLU A 112 -24.71 2.34 -11.67
C GLU A 112 -24.08 1.93 -13.01
N ILE A 113 -23.31 0.83 -13.04
CA ILE A 113 -22.80 0.26 -14.29
C ILE A 113 -23.95 -0.26 -15.15
N GLU A 114 -24.96 -0.90 -14.55
CA GLU A 114 -26.17 -1.34 -15.25
C GLU A 114 -26.91 -0.18 -15.93
N SER A 115 -27.04 0.97 -15.25
CA SER A 115 -27.70 2.15 -15.83
C SER A 115 -26.91 2.73 -17.00
N GLN A 116 -25.58 2.79 -16.89
CA GLN A 116 -24.69 3.33 -17.92
C GLN A 116 -24.41 2.34 -19.08
N ALA A 117 -24.70 1.05 -18.87
CA ALA A 117 -24.57 0.01 -19.90
C ALA A 117 -25.72 0.00 -20.92
N ILE A 118 -26.77 0.77 -20.68
CA ILE A 118 -27.97 0.81 -21.54
C ILE A 118 -27.84 1.94 -22.56
N CYS A 119 -28.11 1.63 -23.82
CA CYS A 119 -28.08 2.65 -24.87
C CYS A 119 -29.31 3.57 -24.77
N PRO A 120 -29.16 4.91 -24.72
CA PRO A 120 -30.31 5.82 -24.62
C PRO A 120 -31.26 5.84 -25.83
N ILE A 121 -30.85 5.29 -26.98
CA ILE A 121 -31.65 5.29 -28.21
C ILE A 121 -32.55 4.06 -28.29
N CYS A 122 -32.00 2.87 -28.06
CA CYS A 122 -32.73 1.61 -28.17
C CYS A 122 -33.09 0.98 -26.82
N LEU A 123 -32.62 1.56 -25.72
CA LEU A 123 -32.85 1.08 -24.35
C LEU A 123 -32.37 -0.37 -24.10
N ASP A 124 -31.45 -0.86 -24.94
CA ASP A 124 -30.84 -2.18 -24.85
C ASP A 124 -29.41 -2.11 -24.30
N GLU A 125 -28.94 -3.21 -23.71
CA GLU A 125 -27.56 -3.39 -23.25
C GLU A 125 -26.54 -3.24 -24.40
N MET A 126 -25.49 -2.44 -24.18
CA MET A 126 -24.40 -2.17 -25.13
C MET A 126 -23.35 -3.30 -25.14
N VAL A 127 -23.79 -4.55 -25.34
CA VAL A 127 -22.93 -5.73 -25.26
C VAL A 127 -22.09 -5.91 -26.53
N PRO A 128 -20.75 -6.00 -26.42
CA PRO A 128 -19.86 -6.32 -27.54
C PRO A 128 -20.05 -7.77 -28.02
N PRO A 129 -19.73 -8.11 -29.29
CA PRO A 129 -19.23 -7.24 -30.35
C PRO A 129 -20.33 -6.51 -31.13
N LYS A 130 -21.59 -6.95 -31.03
CA LYS A 130 -22.69 -6.46 -31.87
C LYS A 130 -23.14 -5.04 -31.53
N ARG A 131 -23.14 -4.67 -30.24
CA ARG A 131 -23.66 -3.39 -29.73
C ARG A 131 -22.61 -2.66 -28.90
N ALA A 132 -21.35 -2.72 -29.31
CA ALA A 132 -20.25 -2.08 -28.59
C ALA A 132 -20.52 -0.57 -28.35
N PRO A 133 -20.16 -0.04 -27.18
CA PRO A 133 -20.39 1.37 -26.85
C PRO A 133 -19.43 2.28 -27.63
N VAL A 134 -19.98 3.34 -28.21
CA VAL A 134 -19.28 4.36 -28.99
C VAL A 134 -19.47 5.71 -28.33
N LEU A 135 -18.35 6.36 -27.98
CA LEU A 135 -18.27 7.68 -27.37
C LEU A 135 -18.22 8.78 -28.44
N LEU A 136 -18.97 9.86 -28.23
CA LEU A 136 -19.01 11.02 -29.13
C LEU A 136 -18.25 12.22 -28.55
N PHE A 137 -17.41 12.85 -29.36
CA PHE A 137 -16.66 14.05 -28.98
C PHE A 137 -17.23 15.32 -29.63
N PRO A 138 -17.22 16.47 -28.91
CA PRO A 138 -16.68 16.68 -27.55
C PRO A 138 -17.66 16.38 -26.40
N CYS A 139 -18.90 15.96 -26.69
CA CYS A 139 -19.96 15.91 -25.67
C CYS A 139 -19.92 14.74 -24.67
N GLY A 140 -19.10 13.71 -24.89
CA GLY A 140 -18.93 12.58 -23.97
C GLY A 140 -20.09 11.57 -23.90
N HIS A 141 -21.13 11.69 -24.72
CA HIS A 141 -22.25 10.74 -24.70
C HIS A 141 -21.91 9.43 -25.41
N SER A 142 -22.32 8.31 -24.83
CA SER A 142 -22.08 6.95 -25.36
C SER A 142 -23.36 6.29 -25.88
N PHE A 143 -23.28 5.60 -27.01
CA PHE A 143 -24.38 4.86 -27.63
C PHE A 143 -23.91 3.53 -28.21
N CYS A 144 -24.80 2.57 -28.46
CA CYS A 144 -24.39 1.36 -29.17
C CYS A 144 -24.03 1.67 -30.63
N SER A 145 -23.04 0.94 -31.16
CA SER A 145 -22.51 1.08 -32.51
C SER A 145 -23.58 1.06 -33.61
N VAL A 146 -24.63 0.24 -33.43
CA VAL A 146 -25.77 0.12 -34.35
C VAL A 146 -26.57 1.42 -34.40
N CYS A 147 -27.01 1.92 -33.24
CA CYS A 147 -27.89 3.08 -33.17
C CYS A 147 -27.20 4.36 -33.66
N ILE A 148 -25.94 4.57 -33.26
CA ILE A 148 -25.22 5.78 -33.71
C ILE A 148 -24.90 5.74 -35.20
N SER A 149 -24.58 4.56 -35.76
CA SER A 149 -24.32 4.44 -37.20
C SER A 149 -25.59 4.67 -38.01
N SER A 150 -26.74 4.14 -37.56
CA SER A 150 -28.04 4.39 -38.19
C SER A 150 -28.41 5.87 -38.15
N HIS A 151 -28.24 6.54 -37.01
CA HIS A 151 -28.54 7.97 -36.86
C HIS A 151 -27.73 8.84 -37.82
N MET A 152 -26.43 8.55 -37.97
CA MET A 152 -25.56 9.30 -38.88
C MET A 152 -25.91 9.04 -40.36
N GLN A 153 -26.26 7.81 -40.73
CA GLN A 153 -26.60 7.44 -42.11
C GLN A 153 -27.96 7.95 -42.55
N GLN A 154 -28.99 7.82 -41.70
CA GLN A 154 -30.38 8.12 -42.07
C GLN A 154 -30.71 9.61 -42.01
N HIS A 155 -30.09 10.35 -41.09
CA HIS A 155 -30.44 11.76 -40.89
C HIS A 155 -29.42 12.74 -41.46
N GLY A 156 -28.24 12.28 -41.91
CA GLY A 156 -27.14 13.17 -42.33
C GLY A 156 -26.70 14.16 -41.24
N LYS A 157 -27.13 13.93 -39.98
CA LYS A 157 -26.93 14.83 -38.85
C LYS A 157 -25.67 14.42 -38.11
N SER A 158 -24.63 15.26 -38.21
CA SER A 158 -23.44 15.18 -37.37
C SER A 158 -23.68 15.77 -35.97
N HIS A 159 -24.83 15.48 -35.34
CA HIS A 159 -25.20 16.03 -34.02
C HIS A 159 -25.62 14.92 -33.06
N CYS A 160 -25.19 15.04 -31.81
CA CYS A 160 -25.47 14.09 -30.73
C CYS A 160 -27.00 13.97 -30.50
N PRO A 161 -27.57 12.74 -30.43
CA PRO A 161 -28.98 12.54 -30.12
C PRO A 161 -29.44 13.08 -28.76
N CYS A 162 -28.56 13.08 -27.75
CA CYS A 162 -28.89 13.53 -26.40
C CYS A 162 -28.81 15.05 -26.26
N CYS A 163 -27.65 15.65 -26.58
CA CYS A 163 -27.39 17.07 -26.31
C CYS A 163 -27.39 17.96 -27.56
N ARG A 164 -27.59 17.40 -28.75
CA ARG A 164 -27.61 18.09 -30.05
C ARG A 164 -26.30 18.80 -30.42
N MET A 165 -25.21 18.56 -29.69
CA MET A 165 -23.89 19.10 -29.99
C MET A 165 -23.30 18.48 -31.25
N LYS A 166 -22.55 19.26 -32.04
CA LYS A 166 -21.88 18.77 -33.25
C LYS A 166 -20.83 17.71 -32.89
N ILE A 167 -20.86 16.59 -33.60
CA ILE A 167 -19.95 15.46 -33.46
C ILE A 167 -18.73 15.76 -34.34
N GLU A 168 -17.57 15.90 -33.71
CA GLU A 168 -16.30 16.08 -34.42
C GLU A 168 -15.65 14.74 -34.71
N CYS A 169 -15.61 13.87 -33.71
CA CYS A 169 -15.09 12.51 -33.85
C CYS A 169 -15.86 11.52 -32.97
N LYS A 170 -15.67 10.24 -33.25
CA LYS A 170 -16.24 9.12 -32.50
C LYS A 170 -15.17 8.09 -32.22
N ALA A 171 -15.19 7.50 -31.04
CA ALA A 171 -14.26 6.43 -30.66
C ALA A 171 -15.01 5.33 -29.90
N SER A 172 -14.50 4.10 -29.98
CA SER A 172 -15.01 3.02 -29.13
C SER A 172 -14.71 3.34 -27.68
N ASN A 173 -15.73 3.28 -26.81
CA ASN A 173 -15.54 3.48 -25.38
C ASN A 173 -15.00 2.19 -24.74
N ILE A 174 -13.69 1.97 -24.88
CA ILE A 174 -13.05 0.72 -24.43
C ILE A 174 -13.22 0.51 -22.92
N SER A 175 -13.18 1.58 -22.12
CA SER A 175 -13.38 1.51 -20.67
C SER A 175 -14.78 1.00 -20.32
N LEU A 176 -15.82 1.60 -20.90
CA LEU A 176 -17.20 1.14 -20.70
C LEU A 176 -17.42 -0.26 -21.28
N GLN A 177 -16.79 -0.57 -22.41
CA GLN A 177 -16.81 -1.89 -23.02
C GLN A 177 -16.29 -2.98 -22.07
N GLN A 178 -15.16 -2.72 -21.39
CA GLN A 178 -14.55 -3.65 -20.43
C GLN A 178 -15.43 -3.84 -19.20
N LEU A 179 -16.05 -2.76 -18.68
CA LEU A 179 -16.96 -2.82 -17.54
C LEU A 179 -18.21 -3.64 -17.86
N ILE A 180 -18.85 -3.39 -19.01
CA ILE A 180 -20.02 -4.15 -19.47
C ILE A 180 -19.66 -5.63 -19.64
N GLN A 181 -18.51 -5.93 -20.25
CA GLN A 181 -18.07 -7.32 -20.46
C GLN A 181 -17.81 -8.03 -19.13
N GLY A 182 -17.18 -7.36 -18.16
CA GLY A 182 -16.93 -7.89 -16.83
C GLY A 182 -18.24 -8.19 -16.09
N PHE A 183 -19.20 -7.27 -16.17
CA PHE A 183 -20.52 -7.40 -15.56
C PHE A 183 -21.32 -8.57 -16.15
N VAL A 184 -21.46 -8.64 -17.48
CA VAL A 184 -22.19 -9.71 -18.17
C VAL A 184 -21.58 -11.08 -17.87
N THR A 185 -20.25 -11.19 -17.89
CA THR A 185 -19.55 -12.45 -17.60
C THR A 185 -19.79 -12.92 -16.17
N ARG A 186 -19.84 -12.00 -15.20
CA ARG A 186 -20.11 -12.31 -13.80
C ARG A 186 -21.56 -12.75 -13.61
N ARG A 187 -22.52 -12.03 -14.22
CA ARG A 187 -23.95 -12.38 -14.22
C ARG A 187 -24.20 -13.77 -14.79
N ASP A 188 -23.56 -14.10 -15.92
CA ASP A 188 -23.69 -15.41 -16.56
C ASP A 188 -23.11 -16.56 -15.73
N LYS A 189 -22.02 -16.30 -14.98
CA LYS A 189 -21.43 -17.29 -14.06
C LYS A 189 -22.34 -17.59 -12.88
N VAL A 190 -22.96 -16.57 -12.29
CA VAL A 190 -23.93 -16.74 -11.18
C VAL A 190 -25.15 -17.53 -11.66
N ARG A 191 -25.67 -17.19 -12.84
CA ARG A 191 -26.83 -17.87 -13.44
C ARG A 191 -26.54 -19.35 -13.78
N LYS A 192 -25.35 -19.65 -14.31
CA LYS A 192 -24.89 -21.03 -14.59
C LYS A 192 -24.53 -21.81 -13.31
N GLY A 193 -24.06 -21.14 -12.25
CA GLY A 193 -23.78 -21.73 -10.95
C GLY A 193 -25.05 -22.18 -10.22
N ALA A 194 -26.10 -21.37 -10.25
CA ALA A 194 -27.42 -21.71 -9.71
C ALA A 194 -28.05 -22.93 -10.39
N GLN A 195 -27.73 -23.16 -11.68
CA GLN A 195 -28.29 -24.26 -12.45
C GLN A 195 -27.58 -25.62 -12.24
N ARG A 196 -26.34 -25.63 -11.71
CA ARG A 196 -25.63 -26.88 -11.36
C ARG A 196 -26.06 -27.45 -10.00
N GLN A 197 -26.61 -26.64 -9.11
CA GLN A 197 -27.10 -27.08 -7.80
C GLN A 197 -28.47 -27.78 -7.85
N HIS A 198 -29.17 -27.78 -8.99
CA HIS A 198 -30.48 -28.44 -9.13
C HIS A 198 -30.42 -29.86 -9.76
N VAL A 199 -29.24 -30.40 -10.08
CA VAL A 199 -29.13 -31.73 -10.76
C VAL A 199 -28.60 -32.83 -9.83
N GLN A 200 -28.34 -32.54 -8.54
CA GLN A 200 -27.72 -33.49 -7.62
C GLN A 200 -28.49 -33.67 -6.30
N SER A 201 -29.80 -33.93 -6.40
CA SER A 201 -30.58 -34.51 -5.30
C SER A 201 -31.88 -35.14 -5.85
N HIS A 202 -31.73 -36.17 -6.66
CA HIS A 202 -32.81 -37.11 -6.93
C HIS A 202 -32.57 -38.38 -6.11
N LEU A 203 -33.17 -38.44 -4.92
CA LEU A 203 -33.67 -39.68 -4.31
C LEU A 203 -34.70 -39.29 -3.22
N GLU A 204 -35.96 -39.59 -3.55
CA GLU A 204 -37.09 -39.86 -2.66
C GLU A 204 -37.61 -38.74 -1.74
N TYR A 205 -38.69 -38.08 -2.17
CA TYR A 205 -40.02 -38.38 -1.60
C TYR A 205 -41.13 -37.82 -2.50
N THR A 206 -42.03 -38.70 -2.94
CA THR A 206 -43.18 -38.38 -3.78
C THR A 206 -44.32 -37.75 -2.98
N LYS A 207 -44.87 -36.63 -3.45
CA LYS A 207 -46.33 -36.41 -3.51
C LYS A 207 -46.69 -35.26 -4.46
N PRO A 208 -47.85 -35.33 -5.16
CA PRO A 208 -48.09 -34.65 -6.41
C PRO A 208 -48.60 -33.21 -6.25
N ARG A 209 -48.23 -32.40 -7.25
CA ARG A 209 -48.61 -31.01 -7.46
C ARG A 209 -50.06 -30.91 -7.98
N PRO A 210 -50.95 -30.08 -7.41
CA PRO A 210 -52.15 -29.66 -8.10
C PRO A 210 -51.83 -28.55 -9.11
N ALA A 211 -52.51 -28.64 -10.24
CA ALA A 211 -52.38 -27.79 -11.41
C ALA A 211 -52.79 -26.34 -11.14
N SER A 212 -52.14 -25.45 -11.88
CA SER A 212 -52.53 -24.06 -12.10
C SER A 212 -53.99 -23.97 -12.58
N PRO A 213 -54.78 -22.97 -12.13
CA PRO A 213 -55.89 -22.49 -12.91
C PRO A 213 -55.43 -21.34 -13.80
N THR A 214 -55.79 -21.52 -15.05
CA THR A 214 -55.94 -20.57 -16.14
C THR A 214 -56.59 -19.26 -15.69
N PHE A 215 -56.06 -18.17 -16.24
CA PHE A 215 -56.68 -16.86 -16.30
C PHE A 215 -57.92 -16.94 -17.19
N ASP A 216 -59.11 -17.04 -16.59
CA ASP A 216 -60.39 -16.94 -17.27
C ASP A 216 -60.94 -15.51 -17.14
N LEU A 217 -61.04 -14.85 -18.30
CA LEU A 217 -61.79 -13.63 -18.51
C LEU A 217 -63.27 -13.98 -18.67
N ARG A 218 -64.08 -13.75 -17.63
CA ARG A 218 -65.54 -13.54 -17.62
C ARG A 218 -65.89 -13.30 -16.15
N GLY A 219 -66.28 -12.11 -15.72
CA GLY A 219 -67.47 -11.43 -16.20
C GLY A 219 -68.55 -11.62 -15.15
N GLU A 220 -68.35 -11.03 -13.98
CA GLU A 220 -69.41 -10.83 -12.99
C GLU A 220 -69.40 -9.34 -12.63
N SER A 221 -70.53 -8.73 -13.00
CA SER A 221 -70.99 -7.42 -12.59
C SER A 221 -70.82 -7.24 -11.10
N ASP A 222 -69.96 -6.31 -10.70
CA ASP A 222 -70.03 -5.72 -9.38
C ASP A 222 -70.10 -4.21 -9.52
N GLU A 223 -71.04 -3.67 -8.75
CA GLU A 223 -71.64 -2.36 -8.93
C GLU A 223 -70.60 -1.24 -8.95
N CYS A 224 -70.72 -0.36 -9.94
CA CYS A 224 -70.17 0.98 -9.88
C CYS A 224 -70.82 1.72 -8.70
N VAL A 225 -70.25 1.53 -7.51
CA VAL A 225 -70.49 2.41 -6.37
C VAL A 225 -69.56 3.60 -6.55
N ASP A 226 -70.15 4.71 -7.01
CA ASP A 226 -69.59 6.05 -6.85
C ASP A 226 -69.25 6.28 -5.36
N PRO A 227 -67.99 6.55 -4.98
CA PRO A 227 -67.69 7.09 -3.67
C PRO A 227 -67.76 8.62 -3.76
N GLU A 228 -68.97 9.16 -3.86
CA GLU A 228 -69.20 10.52 -3.42
C GLU A 228 -69.49 10.52 -1.92
N ALA A 229 -68.70 11.34 -1.20
CA ALA A 229 -68.78 11.71 0.21
C ALA A 229 -68.13 10.75 1.22
N GLU A 230 -66.93 11.11 1.68
CA GLU A 230 -66.65 11.43 3.08
C GLU A 230 -65.27 12.12 3.15
N GLY A 231 -65.18 13.24 3.86
CA GLY A 231 -63.99 14.10 3.88
C GLY A 231 -62.74 13.36 4.36
N ASP A 232 -61.80 13.11 3.45
CA ASP A 232 -60.43 12.76 3.80
C ASP A 232 -59.80 14.03 4.38
N ASP A 233 -59.87 14.13 5.71
CA ASP A 233 -59.45 15.26 6.53
C ASP A 233 -58.08 15.77 6.05
N ASP A 234 -58.04 16.98 5.47
CA ASP A 234 -56.82 17.59 4.92
C ASP A 234 -55.66 17.56 5.95
N GLU A 235 -56.01 17.60 7.23
CA GLU A 235 -55.12 17.44 8.37
C GLU A 235 -54.39 16.09 8.38
N SER A 236 -55.09 14.98 8.11
CA SER A 236 -54.49 13.64 8.03
C SER A 236 -53.55 13.48 6.83
N ARG A 237 -53.85 14.13 5.69
CA ARG A 237 -52.97 14.15 4.52
C ARG A 237 -51.68 14.92 4.81
N LEU A 238 -51.80 16.13 5.36
CA LEU A 238 -50.67 16.97 5.74
C LEU A 238 -49.81 16.33 6.84
N GLN A 239 -50.41 15.57 7.76
CA GLN A 239 -49.69 14.80 8.78
C GLN A 239 -48.77 13.74 8.16
N ARG A 240 -49.27 12.94 7.21
CA ARG A 240 -48.46 11.92 6.49
C ARG A 240 -47.34 12.55 5.68
N GLU A 241 -47.61 13.69 5.04
CA GLU A 241 -46.61 14.45 4.30
C GLU A 241 -45.51 15.00 5.22
N ARG A 242 -45.89 15.59 6.36
CA ARG A 242 -44.96 16.05 7.41
C ARG A 242 -44.08 14.92 7.92
N GLU A 243 -44.63 13.74 8.18
CA GLU A 243 -43.87 12.57 8.63
C GLU A 243 -42.86 12.12 7.57
N THR A 244 -43.28 12.07 6.31
CA THR A 244 -42.40 11.72 5.18
C THR A 244 -41.25 12.71 5.01
N LEU A 245 -41.55 14.01 5.06
CA LEU A 245 -40.55 15.07 4.98
C LEU A 245 -39.62 15.06 6.19
N THR A 246 -40.13 14.79 7.38
CA THR A 246 -39.33 14.70 8.61
C THR A 246 -38.31 13.55 8.52
N MET A 247 -38.75 12.38 8.03
CA MET A 247 -37.86 11.24 7.82
C MET A 247 -36.81 11.55 6.76
N ARG A 248 -37.17 12.20 5.65
CA ARG A 248 -36.21 12.65 4.62
C ARG A 248 -35.18 13.64 5.17
N CYS A 249 -35.63 14.64 5.93
CA CYS A 249 -34.75 15.61 6.59
C CYS A 249 -33.77 14.92 7.56
N ARG A 250 -34.22 13.88 8.28
CA ARG A 250 -33.35 13.12 9.17
C ARG A 250 -32.28 12.35 8.39
N VAL A 251 -32.66 11.67 7.31
CA VAL A 251 -31.71 10.92 6.46
C VAL A 251 -30.67 11.87 5.86
N LEU A 252 -31.11 13.00 5.29
CA LEU A 252 -30.19 13.98 4.68
C LEU A 252 -29.26 14.64 5.70
N LYS A 253 -29.71 14.85 6.94
CA LYS A 253 -28.84 15.36 8.02
C LYS A 253 -27.77 14.35 8.40
N ASN A 254 -28.11 13.06 8.46
CA ASN A 254 -27.12 12.03 8.74
C ASN A 254 -26.10 11.92 7.59
N GLU A 255 -26.59 11.91 6.35
CA GLU A 255 -25.72 11.92 5.17
C GLU A 255 -24.77 13.12 5.15
N LEU A 256 -25.27 14.31 5.52
CA LEU A 256 -24.43 15.50 5.63
C LEU A 256 -23.31 15.33 6.67
N LEU A 257 -23.61 14.72 7.82
CA LEU A 257 -22.59 14.46 8.86
C LEU A 257 -21.56 13.44 8.37
N ASP A 258 -22.00 12.41 7.65
CA ASP A 258 -21.11 11.38 7.09
C ASP A 258 -20.18 12.02 6.05
N VAL A 259 -20.72 12.82 5.12
CA VAL A 259 -19.93 13.56 4.13
C VAL A 259 -18.95 14.54 4.77
N GLN A 260 -19.36 15.24 5.83
CA GLN A 260 -18.47 16.15 6.58
C GLN A 260 -17.33 15.40 7.28
N ALA A 261 -17.58 14.18 7.78
CA ALA A 261 -16.54 13.35 8.35
C ALA A 261 -15.56 12.84 7.28
N GLU A 262 -16.08 12.48 6.11
CA GLU A 262 -15.25 12.11 4.95
C GLU A 262 -14.38 13.29 4.47
N GLU A 263 -14.95 14.49 4.38
CA GLU A 263 -14.22 15.73 4.05
C GLU A 263 -13.09 15.99 5.05
N ALA A 264 -13.38 15.95 6.35
CA ALA A 264 -12.37 16.15 7.39
C ALA A 264 -11.25 15.08 7.35
N ALA A 265 -11.59 13.83 7.02
CA ALA A 265 -10.60 12.77 6.85
C ALA A 265 -9.73 13.01 5.61
N ALA A 266 -10.32 13.46 4.51
CA ALA A 266 -9.61 13.82 3.29
C ALA A 266 -8.66 15.02 3.53
N ASP A 267 -9.09 16.04 4.26
CA ASP A 267 -8.25 17.18 4.65
C ASP A 267 -7.06 16.76 5.51
N ALA A 268 -7.29 15.87 6.48
CA ALA A 268 -6.20 15.32 7.29
C ALA A 268 -5.19 14.55 6.43
N GLN A 269 -5.67 13.73 5.49
CA GLN A 269 -4.81 13.03 4.54
C GLN A 269 -4.03 14.02 3.65
N LEU A 270 -4.70 15.03 3.11
CA LEU A 270 -4.08 16.08 2.30
C LEU A 270 -2.97 16.79 3.08
N TYR A 271 -3.22 17.17 4.34
CA TYR A 271 -2.21 17.79 5.19
C TYR A 271 -0.99 16.88 5.40
N THR A 272 -1.21 15.61 5.73
CA THR A 272 -0.10 14.65 5.94
C THR A 272 0.72 14.42 4.68
N THR A 273 0.07 14.30 3.52
CA THR A 273 0.75 14.11 2.24
C THR A 273 1.53 15.35 1.82
N MET A 274 0.99 16.55 2.05
CA MET A 274 1.69 17.81 1.81
C MET A 274 2.94 17.94 2.68
N ALA A 275 2.85 17.61 3.97
CA ALA A 275 4.01 17.63 4.88
C ALA A 275 5.10 16.65 4.40
N GLY A 276 4.71 15.44 3.98
CA GLY A 276 5.64 14.47 3.41
C GLY A 276 6.31 14.94 2.11
N LEU A 277 5.57 15.64 1.24
CA LEU A 277 6.14 16.23 0.03
C LEU A 277 7.14 17.35 0.34
N GLN A 278 6.87 18.18 1.35
CA GLN A 278 7.80 19.23 1.79
C GLN A 278 9.11 18.63 2.30
N GLU A 279 9.04 17.59 3.13
CA GLU A 279 10.23 16.89 3.62
C GLU A 279 11.07 16.31 2.47
N LEU A 280 10.41 15.67 1.48
CA LEU A 280 11.10 15.15 0.31
C LEU A 280 11.78 16.26 -0.50
N HIS A 281 11.17 17.44 -0.62
CA HIS A 281 11.77 18.56 -1.32
C HIS A 281 13.01 19.12 -0.59
N GLU A 282 12.97 19.18 0.74
CA GLU A 282 14.13 19.57 1.55
C GLU A 282 15.28 18.56 1.42
N GLN A 283 14.95 17.26 1.41
CA GLN A 283 15.91 16.19 1.15
C GLN A 283 16.52 16.30 -0.25
N GLU A 284 15.70 16.56 -1.27
CA GLU A 284 16.15 16.79 -2.65
C GLU A 284 17.13 17.98 -2.72
N ALA A 285 16.77 19.12 -2.13
CA ALA A 285 17.63 20.31 -2.08
C ALA A 285 18.99 20.01 -1.41
N THR A 286 18.97 19.23 -0.32
CA THR A 286 20.18 18.82 0.39
C THR A 286 21.08 17.92 -0.47
N VAL A 287 20.48 16.94 -1.18
CA VAL A 287 21.22 16.04 -2.08
C VAL A 287 21.80 16.82 -3.26
N ASN A 288 21.05 17.75 -3.85
CA ASN A 288 21.51 18.59 -4.94
C ASN A 288 22.70 19.48 -4.53
N SER A 289 22.68 20.05 -3.32
CA SER A 289 23.82 20.82 -2.80
C SER A 289 25.08 19.94 -2.64
N LYS A 290 24.92 18.71 -2.13
CA LYS A 290 26.03 17.75 -2.04
C LYS A 290 26.58 17.38 -3.42
N LEU A 291 25.70 17.15 -4.40
CA LEU A 291 26.09 16.84 -5.77
C LEU A 291 26.91 17.98 -6.40
N GLN A 292 26.48 19.23 -6.22
CA GLN A 292 27.21 20.40 -6.71
C GLN A 292 28.61 20.50 -6.10
N ARG A 293 28.75 20.21 -4.80
CA ARG A 293 30.08 20.20 -4.14
C ARG A 293 31.00 19.14 -4.75
N VAL A 294 30.51 17.92 -4.92
CA VAL A 294 31.29 16.83 -5.53
C VAL A 294 31.65 17.14 -6.98
N GLN A 295 30.75 17.76 -7.74
CA GLN A 295 31.03 18.20 -9.11
C GLN A 295 32.13 19.27 -9.15
N ALA A 296 32.14 20.21 -8.20
CA ALA A 296 33.20 21.21 -8.09
C ALA A 296 34.56 20.58 -7.71
N GLU A 297 34.56 19.62 -6.79
CA GLU A 297 35.76 18.84 -6.43
C GLU A 297 36.30 18.07 -7.65
N LEU A 298 35.42 17.42 -8.41
CA LEU A 298 35.80 16.72 -9.64
C LEU A 298 36.42 17.67 -10.68
N ALA A 299 35.82 18.84 -10.88
CA ALA A 299 36.35 19.85 -11.80
C ALA A 299 37.74 20.35 -11.38
N ALA A 300 37.97 20.53 -10.08
CA ALA A 300 39.28 20.93 -9.56
C ALA A 300 40.35 19.85 -9.83
N VAL A 301 40.03 18.58 -9.58
CA VAL A 301 40.95 17.46 -9.87
C VAL A 301 41.24 17.34 -11.37
N GLN A 302 40.24 17.54 -12.23
CA GLN A 302 40.43 17.53 -13.68
C GLN A 302 41.34 18.68 -14.15
N ALA A 303 41.20 19.87 -13.59
CA ALA A 303 42.07 21.01 -13.89
C ALA A 303 43.51 20.75 -13.44
N GLU A 304 43.71 20.17 -12.26
CA GLU A 304 45.05 19.81 -11.78
C GLU A 304 45.70 18.72 -12.64
N MET A 305 44.93 17.72 -13.06
CA MET A 305 45.40 16.69 -13.99
C MET A 305 45.86 17.31 -15.33
N GLN A 306 45.10 18.26 -15.88
CA GLN A 306 45.49 18.98 -17.11
C GLN A 306 46.78 19.80 -16.91
N ALA A 307 46.92 20.47 -15.77
CA ALA A 307 48.14 21.21 -15.43
C ALA A 307 49.36 20.28 -15.35
N GLN A 308 49.22 19.11 -14.72
CA GLN A 308 50.29 18.12 -14.63
C GLN A 308 50.65 17.53 -16.01
N GLN A 309 49.67 17.32 -16.89
CA GLN A 309 49.93 16.91 -18.28
C GLN A 309 50.79 17.94 -19.03
N GLY A 310 50.45 19.23 -18.90
CA GLY A 310 51.25 20.31 -19.50
C GLY A 310 52.69 20.36 -18.95
N GLN A 311 52.86 20.21 -17.62
CA GLN A 311 54.19 20.13 -17.01
C GLN A 311 54.99 18.93 -17.52
N LEU A 312 54.35 17.77 -17.70
CA LEU A 312 55.00 16.58 -18.24
C LEU A 312 55.49 16.81 -19.68
N GLU A 313 54.69 17.46 -20.52
CA GLU A 313 55.07 17.82 -21.89
C GLU A 313 56.27 18.77 -21.91
N GLU A 314 56.27 19.79 -21.05
CA GLU A 314 57.38 20.74 -20.93
C GLU A 314 58.68 20.04 -20.51
N VAL A 315 58.63 19.24 -19.44
CA VAL A 315 59.80 18.47 -18.97
C VAL A 315 60.29 17.50 -20.03
N ASN A 316 59.37 16.86 -20.76
CA ASN A 316 59.74 15.97 -21.87
C ASN A 316 60.44 16.72 -23.01
N GLN A 317 59.98 17.93 -23.34
CA GLN A 317 60.61 18.77 -24.36
C GLN A 317 62.00 19.25 -23.91
N GLN A 318 62.14 19.66 -22.64
CA GLN A 318 63.44 20.01 -22.05
C GLN A 318 64.40 18.81 -22.08
N ARG A 319 63.92 17.61 -21.74
CA ARG A 319 64.69 16.35 -21.83
C ARG A 319 65.14 16.07 -23.25
N GLN A 320 64.27 16.21 -24.25
CA GLN A 320 64.62 16.02 -25.66
C GLN A 320 65.69 17.02 -26.14
N SER A 321 65.54 18.30 -25.77
CA SER A 321 66.54 19.34 -26.08
C SER A 321 67.89 19.06 -25.42
N ALA A 322 67.90 18.64 -24.14
CA ALA A 322 69.12 18.22 -23.46
C ALA A 322 69.76 17.00 -24.14
N ALA A 323 68.97 15.99 -24.51
CA ALA A 323 69.45 14.80 -25.21
C ALA A 323 70.06 15.14 -26.58
N ALA A 324 69.43 16.04 -27.34
CA ALA A 324 69.94 16.50 -28.63
C ALA A 324 71.29 17.25 -28.47
N ARG A 325 71.40 18.14 -27.48
CA ARG A 325 72.67 18.81 -27.16
C ARG A 325 73.76 17.82 -26.75
N ALA A 326 73.42 16.85 -25.90
CA ALA A 326 74.37 15.81 -25.48
C ALA A 326 74.87 14.98 -26.67
N ALA A 327 73.97 14.61 -27.60
CA ALA A 327 74.34 13.89 -28.82
C ALA A 327 75.31 14.70 -29.70
N LEU A 328 75.07 16.01 -29.86
CA LEU A 328 75.97 16.89 -30.62
C LEU A 328 77.34 17.03 -29.95
N ILE A 329 77.37 17.18 -28.62
CA ILE A 329 78.62 17.22 -27.85
C ILE A 329 79.39 15.91 -28.02
N GLN A 330 78.72 14.76 -27.95
CA GLN A 330 79.34 13.45 -28.19
C GLN A 330 79.93 13.32 -29.60
N GLN A 331 79.24 13.83 -30.63
CA GLN A 331 79.76 13.86 -32.00
C GLN A 331 81.05 14.69 -32.14
N ILE A 332 81.19 15.78 -31.37
CA ILE A 332 82.38 16.65 -31.39
C ILE A 332 83.50 16.08 -30.51
N LEU A 333 83.19 15.52 -29.34
CA LEU A 333 84.18 14.94 -28.44
C LEU A 333 84.91 13.74 -29.07
N ALA A 334 84.20 12.88 -29.81
CA ALA A 334 84.79 11.67 -30.39
C ALA A 334 86.03 11.92 -31.29
N PRO A 335 86.02 12.85 -32.28
CA PRO A 335 87.19 13.17 -33.07
C PRO A 335 88.27 13.92 -32.27
N LEU A 336 87.89 14.83 -31.36
CA LEU A 336 88.85 15.54 -30.53
C LEU A 336 89.64 14.58 -29.62
N GLN A 337 88.96 13.61 -29.01
CA GLN A 337 89.61 12.58 -28.19
C GLN A 337 90.62 11.77 -29.01
N LYS A 338 90.27 11.40 -30.26
CA LYS A 338 91.22 10.70 -31.15
C LYS A 338 92.46 11.53 -31.46
N GLU A 339 92.32 12.85 -31.64
CA GLU A 339 93.48 13.72 -31.86
C GLU A 339 94.32 13.88 -30.58
N VAL A 340 93.70 13.96 -29.40
CA VAL A 340 94.41 13.92 -28.11
C VAL A 340 95.21 12.62 -27.99
N ASP A 341 94.56 11.47 -28.19
CA ASP A 341 95.22 10.15 -28.11
C ASP A 341 96.41 10.05 -29.10
N LYS A 342 96.26 10.59 -30.32
CA LYS A 342 97.33 10.66 -31.32
C LYS A 342 98.50 11.52 -30.87
N VAL A 343 98.24 12.69 -30.29
CA VAL A 343 99.29 13.57 -29.75
C VAL A 343 100.00 12.90 -28.58
N ASP A 344 99.28 12.22 -27.69
CA ASP A 344 99.87 11.49 -26.55
C ASP A 344 100.82 10.38 -27.01
N VAL A 345 100.47 9.65 -28.07
CA VAL A 345 101.36 8.65 -28.69
C VAL A 345 102.63 9.30 -29.24
N LEU A 346 102.52 10.44 -29.94
CA LEU A 346 103.67 11.18 -30.47
C LEU A 346 104.58 11.70 -29.35
N LEU A 347 104.01 12.29 -28.30
CA LEU A 347 104.76 12.76 -27.12
C LEU A 347 105.47 11.60 -26.43
N SER A 348 104.83 10.44 -26.30
CA SER A 348 105.43 9.24 -25.72
C SER A 348 106.61 8.72 -26.56
N ALA A 349 106.49 8.73 -27.90
CA ALA A 349 107.58 8.34 -28.79
C ALA A 349 108.79 9.29 -28.71
N MET A 350 108.54 10.60 -28.60
CA MET A 350 109.61 11.60 -28.42
C MET A 350 110.30 11.47 -27.05
N SER A 351 109.54 11.14 -26.02
CA SER A 351 110.04 10.92 -24.66
C SER A 351 110.88 9.63 -24.55
N GLY A 352 110.46 8.56 -25.23
CA GLY A 352 111.19 7.29 -25.32
C GLY A 352 112.48 7.36 -26.13
N GLY A 353 112.57 8.28 -27.11
CA GLY A 353 113.79 8.55 -27.86
C GLY A 353 114.91 9.23 -27.05
N ASN A 354 114.59 9.83 -25.91
CA ASN A 354 115.56 10.58 -25.10
C ASN A 354 116.32 9.70 -24.08
N MET A 355 115.92 8.44 -23.88
CA MET A 355 116.69 7.48 -23.07
C MET A 355 117.79 6.75 -23.85
N ALA A 356 117.75 6.73 -25.20
CA ALA A 356 118.76 6.05 -26.02
C ALA A 356 119.98 6.95 -26.37
N SER A 357 119.90 8.26 -26.12
CA SER A 357 120.91 9.23 -26.57
C SER A 357 121.86 9.71 -25.48
N GLN A 358 121.61 9.41 -24.20
CA GLN A 358 122.47 9.84 -23.08
C GLN A 358 123.49 8.80 -22.58
N SER A 359 123.61 7.63 -23.21
CA SER A 359 124.61 6.60 -22.82
C SER A 359 125.83 6.47 -23.74
N LYS A 360 126.06 7.37 -24.71
CA LYS A 360 127.20 7.23 -25.65
C LYS A 360 128.23 8.36 -25.67
N ASN A 361 128.20 9.33 -24.76
CA ASN A 361 129.26 10.34 -24.68
C ASN A 361 129.57 10.76 -23.23
N LYS A 362 130.21 9.85 -22.49
CA LYS A 362 131.20 10.13 -21.45
C LYS A 362 131.69 8.81 -20.86
N LEU A 363 132.76 8.26 -21.43
CA LEU A 363 133.90 7.71 -20.68
C LEU A 363 134.91 7.09 -21.66
N ALA A 364 136.13 7.64 -21.60
CA ALA A 364 137.45 7.05 -21.90
C ALA A 364 137.70 6.47 -23.30
#